data_AF-A0AAD9J1X9-F1
#
_entry.id   AF-A0AAD9J1X9-F1
#
_cell.length_a   1.000
_cell.length_b   1.000
_cell.length_c   1.000
_cell.angle_alpha   90.00
_cell.angle_beta   90.00
_cell.angle_gamma   90.00
#
_symmetry.space_group_name_H-M   'P 1'
#
loop_
_entity.id
_entity.type
_entity.pdbx_description
1 polymer ?
#
loop_
_entity_poly.entity_id
_entity_poly.type
_entity_poly.pdbx_seq_one_letter_code
_entity_poly.pdbx_strand_id
1 'polypeptide(L)'
;MLQFATEEHPLVIFLDSLDQLSSAYQAHTLTWLPKVLPPHVHLVVSTLPQYAEILDTLKDIIPNQRNFVKVLPLGPQMGQAVLHDWLKSSGRTLTSSQQGVVQRALIKCSLPLYTRLIFEEVCRWKSYTPPMQTQLQDCVTGILNVLFERVERYYGDVFVSHALSYLTASKNGLSDAELEDLLSLDDEVLNDVFIYWLPPVRRIPPLLWPRLHNELSSYITQREANATVVLYWYHRQFIEVANQRYLSNIPHRIYIHSVLVHYYLGTWGGGRKKPFRYSAIQVQQLGLPKAESEADRKVPMQPLQFAGEGQKKVRYNLRKLSELPYHLVNSRRVADLKREVLFNYNWLHAKITSMSLHDVLADFRFAAQKDMKDPEMSLLENTLRLCGSHVNRNPDTLAFDLLGRLLPYYDIHRNIRELLQQCDTESLRHSAIVPVFQCFEATKGMLRYILEDHKKTVRDLTFSKSTDELISVSLDGTIGFWDLTSGERTRTIDISDQRLGNHTKLLQSGDGRYLICDSGENNSPVCIFNMKTNQLVYKIGKRSPNVRRVFSVGNLLCRQKSIINIKSGKVICMLGTFTRSKNFVTCGITPNE
;
A
#
# COMPACT_ATOMS: atom_id res chain seq x y z
N MET A 1 19.76 9.32 -7.67
CA MET A 1 19.14 9.31 -9.01
C MET A 1 18.86 10.73 -9.51
N LEU A 2 18.02 11.52 -8.84
CA LEU A 2 17.65 12.88 -9.31
C LEU A 2 18.83 13.85 -9.53
N GLN A 3 19.92 13.71 -8.77
CA GLN A 3 21.11 14.57 -8.86
C GLN A 3 22.00 14.30 -10.09
N PHE A 4 21.75 13.22 -10.84
CA PHE A 4 22.55 12.88 -12.03
C PHE A 4 22.02 13.49 -13.33
N ALA A 5 20.88 14.19 -13.28
CA ALA A 5 20.31 14.84 -14.46
C ALA A 5 21.13 16.07 -14.88
N THR A 6 21.30 16.25 -16.19
CA THR A 6 22.06 17.36 -16.79
C THR A 6 21.28 17.95 -17.96
N GLU A 7 21.78 19.05 -18.55
CA GLU A 7 21.16 19.65 -19.74
C GLU A 7 21.15 18.70 -20.94
N GLU A 8 22.24 17.95 -21.15
CA GLU A 8 22.37 16.95 -22.22
C GLU A 8 21.53 15.70 -21.95
N HIS A 9 21.28 15.39 -20.67
CA HIS A 9 20.50 14.23 -20.24
C HIS A 9 19.44 14.64 -19.20
N PRO A 10 18.34 15.30 -19.64
CA PRO A 10 17.26 15.66 -18.74
C PRO A 10 16.51 14.42 -18.27
N LEU A 11 15.98 14.46 -17.04
CA LEU A 11 15.21 13.38 -16.45
C LEU A 11 13.75 13.79 -16.34
N VAL A 12 12.84 12.99 -16.92
CA VAL A 12 11.39 13.18 -16.74
C VAL A 12 10.82 11.94 -16.06
N ILE A 13 10.15 12.15 -14.93
CA ILE A 13 9.53 11.09 -14.15
C ILE A 13 8.01 11.21 -14.30
N PHE A 14 7.36 10.11 -14.64
CA PHE A 14 5.90 10.00 -14.66
C PHE A 14 5.45 9.11 -13.49
N LEU A 15 4.64 9.67 -12.61
CA LEU A 15 3.96 8.93 -11.56
C LEU A 15 2.48 8.85 -11.93
N ASP A 16 2.08 7.72 -12.48
CA ASP A 16 0.71 7.50 -12.88
C ASP A 16 -0.14 6.99 -11.70
N SER A 17 -1.34 7.55 -11.58
CA SER A 17 -2.41 7.17 -10.65
C SER A 17 -2.00 7.18 -9.16
N LEU A 18 -1.65 8.36 -8.62
CA LEU A 18 -1.36 8.48 -7.18
C LEU A 18 -2.52 8.01 -6.29
N ASP A 19 -3.76 8.11 -6.76
CA ASP A 19 -4.95 7.62 -6.06
C ASP A 19 -4.99 6.09 -5.89
N GLN A 20 -4.17 5.34 -6.64
CA GLN A 20 -4.03 3.90 -6.47
C GLN A 20 -3.00 3.51 -5.39
N LEU A 21 -2.26 4.47 -4.82
CA LEU A 21 -1.42 4.20 -3.66
C LEU A 21 -2.30 3.81 -2.45
N SER A 22 -1.82 2.87 -1.63
CA SER A 22 -2.46 2.56 -0.36
C SER A 22 -2.49 3.79 0.53
N SER A 23 -3.58 4.01 1.28
CA SER A 23 -3.65 5.05 2.32
C SER A 23 -2.73 4.77 3.51
N ALA A 24 -2.12 3.60 3.56
CA ALA A 24 -1.16 3.24 4.58
C ALA A 24 -0.01 4.26 4.65
N TYR A 25 0.49 4.51 5.87
CA TYR A 25 1.65 5.38 6.13
C TYR A 25 1.51 6.79 5.59
N GLN A 26 0.27 7.30 5.58
CA GLN A 26 -0.01 8.67 5.14
C GLN A 26 0.46 8.95 3.71
N ALA A 27 0.54 7.94 2.83
CA ALA A 27 1.04 8.13 1.47
C ALA A 27 0.25 9.21 0.70
N HIS A 28 -1.05 9.35 0.98
CA HIS A 28 -1.91 10.39 0.39
C HIS A 28 -1.60 11.82 0.85
N THR A 29 -0.79 12.00 1.91
CA THR A 29 -0.32 13.33 2.36
C THR A 29 0.83 13.87 1.51
N LEU A 30 1.41 13.04 0.64
CA LEU A 30 2.48 13.40 -0.30
C LEU A 30 3.71 14.05 0.36
N THR A 31 3.95 13.79 1.64
CA THR A 31 5.14 14.26 2.37
C THR A 31 6.43 13.72 1.75
N TRP A 32 6.38 12.51 1.19
CA TRP A 32 7.45 11.81 0.50
C TRP A 32 7.73 12.35 -0.92
N LEU A 33 6.78 13.06 -1.54
CA LEU A 33 6.94 13.57 -2.91
C LEU A 33 7.92 14.76 -2.91
N PRO A 34 8.97 14.75 -3.76
CA PRO A 34 9.95 15.83 -3.80
C PRO A 34 9.28 17.13 -4.26
N LYS A 35 9.50 18.20 -3.49
CA LYS A 35 8.85 19.51 -3.71
C LYS A 35 9.69 20.46 -4.56
N VAL A 36 11.01 20.25 -4.57
CA VAL A 36 11.96 20.96 -5.40
C VAL A 36 12.70 19.93 -6.22
N LEU A 37 12.65 20.11 -7.53
CA LEU A 37 13.36 19.26 -8.47
C LEU A 37 14.71 19.90 -8.78
N PRO A 38 15.80 19.12 -8.88
CA PRO A 38 17.07 19.61 -9.44
C PRO A 38 16.87 20.20 -10.83
N PRO A 39 17.79 21.05 -11.32
CA PRO A 39 17.75 21.52 -12.70
C PRO A 39 17.70 20.34 -13.67
N HIS A 40 16.99 20.51 -14.78
CA HIS A 40 16.77 19.47 -15.81
C HIS A 40 15.99 18.22 -15.35
N VAL A 41 15.35 18.26 -14.17
CA VAL A 41 14.42 17.22 -13.71
C VAL A 41 12.98 17.72 -13.79
N HIS A 42 12.11 16.94 -14.43
CA HIS A 42 10.67 17.19 -14.49
C HIS A 42 9.89 16.02 -13.88
N LEU A 43 8.78 16.33 -13.23
CA LEU A 43 7.89 15.34 -12.62
C LEU A 43 6.47 15.59 -13.10
N VAL A 44 5.86 14.57 -13.68
CA VAL A 44 4.46 14.57 -14.11
C VAL A 44 3.71 13.55 -13.28
N VAL A 45 2.56 13.96 -12.77
CA VAL A 45 1.78 13.17 -11.82
C VAL A 45 0.33 13.16 -12.28
N SER A 46 -0.34 12.01 -12.23
CA SER A 46 -1.78 11.90 -12.46
C SER A 46 -2.51 11.47 -11.18
N THR A 47 -3.73 11.98 -11.00
CA THR A 47 -4.61 11.62 -9.87
C THR A 47 -6.06 11.86 -10.27
N LEU A 48 -6.99 11.07 -9.72
CA LEU A 48 -8.41 11.36 -9.81
C LEU A 48 -8.81 12.62 -9.01
N PRO A 49 -9.79 13.39 -9.49
CA PRO A 49 -10.37 14.46 -8.69
C PRO A 49 -11.13 13.86 -7.50
N GLN A 50 -11.10 14.54 -6.34
CA GLN A 50 -11.89 14.21 -5.15
C GLN A 50 -11.59 12.84 -4.51
N TYR A 51 -10.43 12.24 -4.81
CA TYR A 51 -9.98 11.02 -4.14
C TYR A 51 -8.96 11.36 -3.04
N ALA A 52 -9.30 11.03 -1.80
CA ALA A 52 -8.44 11.17 -0.62
C ALA A 52 -7.73 12.54 -0.47
N GLU A 53 -8.36 13.62 -0.95
CA GLU A 53 -7.83 15.00 -0.91
C GLU A 53 -6.43 15.17 -1.54
N ILE A 54 -5.99 14.22 -2.38
CA ILE A 54 -4.65 14.21 -2.99
C ILE A 54 -4.45 15.44 -3.87
N LEU A 55 -5.45 15.78 -4.70
CA LEU A 55 -5.38 16.94 -5.58
C LEU A 55 -5.30 18.25 -4.78
N ASP A 56 -6.02 18.37 -3.68
CA ASP A 56 -6.02 19.59 -2.87
C ASP A 56 -4.69 19.73 -2.12
N THR A 57 -4.13 18.60 -1.67
CA THR A 57 -2.77 18.53 -1.13
C THR A 57 -1.72 18.94 -2.17
N LEU A 58 -1.85 18.51 -3.44
CA LEU A 58 -0.97 18.94 -4.52
C LEU A 58 -1.08 20.44 -4.81
N LYS A 59 -2.29 21.00 -4.85
CA LYS A 59 -2.50 22.46 -5.05
C LYS A 59 -1.89 23.29 -3.93
N ASP A 60 -1.92 22.77 -2.70
CA ASP A 60 -1.28 23.39 -1.55
C ASP A 60 0.26 23.37 -1.64
N ILE A 61 0.83 22.35 -2.28
CA ILE A 61 2.28 22.17 -2.43
C ILE A 61 2.82 22.92 -3.65
N ILE A 62 2.08 22.94 -4.76
CA ILE A 62 2.51 23.49 -6.04
C ILE A 62 1.83 24.85 -6.25
N PRO A 63 2.56 25.98 -6.09
CA PRO A 63 1.94 27.31 -6.06
C PRO A 63 1.41 27.77 -7.43
N ASN A 64 1.95 27.23 -8.54
CA ASN A 64 1.58 27.66 -9.88
C ASN A 64 0.40 26.83 -10.43
N GLN A 65 -0.76 27.46 -10.57
CA GLN A 65 -1.95 26.81 -11.13
C GLN A 65 -1.78 26.36 -12.58
N ARG A 66 -0.85 26.97 -13.34
CA ARG A 66 -0.55 26.55 -14.73
C ARG A 66 0.02 25.14 -14.83
N ASN A 67 0.52 24.60 -13.72
CA ASN A 67 1.05 23.23 -13.66
C ASN A 67 -0.05 22.17 -13.52
N PHE A 68 -1.32 22.57 -13.42
CA PHE A 68 -2.45 21.65 -13.32
C PHE A 68 -3.23 21.62 -14.62
N VAL A 69 -3.31 20.44 -15.23
CA VAL A 69 -4.10 20.20 -16.45
C VAL A 69 -5.24 19.26 -16.09
N LYS A 70 -6.47 19.76 -16.20
CA LYS A 70 -7.68 18.93 -16.03
C LYS A 70 -7.96 18.20 -17.34
N VAL A 71 -7.87 16.88 -17.32
CA VAL A 71 -8.28 16.03 -18.45
C VAL A 71 -9.82 15.95 -18.46
N LEU A 72 -10.42 16.37 -19.57
CA LEU A 72 -11.87 16.36 -19.77
C LEU A 72 -12.29 15.10 -20.56
N PRO A 73 -13.57 14.68 -20.47
CA PRO A 73 -14.14 13.70 -21.38
C PRO A 73 -13.99 14.15 -22.84
N LEU A 74 -13.99 13.20 -23.79
CA LEU A 74 -13.79 13.49 -25.22
C LEU A 74 -14.88 14.41 -25.78
N GLY A 75 -16.10 14.30 -25.24
CA GLY A 75 -17.29 14.87 -25.86
C GLY A 75 -17.84 13.98 -26.99
N PRO A 76 -19.14 14.09 -27.31
CA PRO A 76 -19.82 13.17 -28.21
C PRO A 76 -19.29 13.21 -29.65
N GLN A 77 -18.91 14.41 -30.13
CA GLN A 77 -18.41 14.61 -31.49
C GLN A 77 -17.04 13.95 -31.69
N MET A 78 -16.08 14.23 -30.79
CA MET A 78 -14.75 13.61 -30.85
C MET A 78 -14.83 12.11 -30.57
N GLY A 79 -15.66 11.67 -29.61
CA GLY A 79 -15.89 10.25 -29.36
C GLY A 79 -16.43 9.51 -30.59
N GLN A 80 -17.33 10.14 -31.34
CA GLN A 80 -17.85 9.59 -32.60
C GLN A 80 -16.77 9.55 -33.70
N ALA A 81 -15.94 10.58 -33.82
CA ALA A 81 -14.83 10.60 -34.77
C ALA A 81 -13.80 9.50 -34.47
N VAL A 82 -13.39 9.37 -33.21
CA VAL A 82 -12.47 8.32 -32.76
C VAL A 82 -13.03 6.92 -33.02
N LEU A 83 -14.31 6.72 -32.70
CA LEU A 83 -14.99 5.46 -32.97
C LEU A 83 -15.01 5.13 -34.48
N HIS A 84 -15.33 6.12 -35.30
CA HIS A 84 -15.36 5.97 -36.76
C HIS A 84 -13.99 5.56 -37.30
N ASP A 85 -12.91 6.19 -36.82
CA ASP A 85 -11.56 5.86 -37.23
C ASP A 85 -11.16 4.44 -36.79
N TRP A 86 -11.51 4.03 -35.57
CA TRP A 86 -11.29 2.65 -35.11
C TRP A 86 -12.08 1.63 -35.93
N LEU A 87 -13.36 1.90 -36.25
CA LEU A 87 -14.18 1.05 -37.12
C LEU A 87 -13.57 0.92 -38.51
N LYS A 88 -13.13 2.03 -39.10
CA LYS A 88 -12.45 2.04 -40.41
C LYS A 88 -11.16 1.22 -40.37
N SER A 89 -10.33 1.39 -39.33
CA SER A 89 -9.10 0.61 -39.16
C SER A 89 -9.34 -0.89 -39.02
N SER A 90 -10.51 -1.29 -38.52
CA SER A 90 -10.92 -2.69 -38.36
C SER A 90 -11.73 -3.23 -39.55
N GLY A 91 -11.90 -2.45 -40.61
CA GLY A 91 -12.70 -2.85 -41.78
C GLY A 91 -14.20 -3.01 -41.47
N ARG A 92 -14.73 -2.25 -40.51
CA ARG A 92 -16.13 -2.32 -40.07
C ARG A 92 -16.86 -1.00 -40.36
N THR A 93 -18.16 -1.11 -40.64
CA THR A 93 -19.06 0.02 -40.87
C THR A 93 -20.40 -0.24 -40.19
N LEU A 94 -21.14 0.82 -39.85
CA LEU A 94 -22.45 0.73 -39.20
C LEU A 94 -23.58 1.12 -40.13
N THR A 95 -24.75 0.54 -39.91
CA THR A 95 -26.00 1.01 -40.52
C THR A 95 -26.45 2.31 -39.85
N SER A 96 -27.31 3.08 -40.53
CA SER A 96 -27.84 4.35 -39.97
C SER A 96 -28.58 4.16 -38.65
N SER A 97 -29.28 3.02 -38.48
CA SER A 97 -29.98 2.69 -37.23
C SER A 97 -28.99 2.39 -36.10
N GLN A 98 -27.95 1.60 -36.36
CA GLN A 98 -26.88 1.29 -35.39
C GLN A 98 -26.10 2.53 -34.99
N GLN A 99 -25.76 3.39 -35.97
CA GLN A 99 -25.09 4.65 -35.73
C GLN A 99 -25.92 5.57 -34.82
N GLY A 100 -27.24 5.61 -35.00
CA GLY A 100 -28.15 6.36 -34.13
C GLY A 100 -28.15 5.86 -32.68
N VAL A 101 -28.00 4.55 -32.44
CA VAL A 101 -27.87 4.01 -31.08
C VAL A 101 -26.56 4.47 -30.45
N VAL A 102 -25.45 4.34 -31.18
CA VAL A 102 -24.13 4.73 -30.68
C VAL A 102 -24.06 6.22 -30.35
N GLN A 103 -24.65 7.07 -31.20
CA GLN A 103 -24.68 8.51 -30.95
C GLN A 103 -25.45 8.84 -29.66
N ARG A 104 -26.60 8.20 -29.41
CA ARG A 104 -27.35 8.38 -28.15
C ARG A 104 -26.55 7.95 -26.92
N ALA A 105 -25.80 6.86 -27.04
CA ALA A 105 -24.93 6.35 -25.98
C ALA A 105 -23.78 7.34 -25.67
N LEU A 106 -23.10 7.85 -26.70
CA LEU A 106 -21.99 8.80 -26.56
C LEU A 106 -22.41 10.18 -26.05
N ILE A 107 -23.66 10.58 -26.25
CA ILE A 107 -24.22 11.80 -25.64
C ILE A 107 -24.28 11.66 -24.12
N LYS A 108 -24.61 10.47 -23.60
CA LYS A 108 -24.72 10.23 -22.16
C LYS A 108 -23.36 10.00 -21.49
N CYS A 109 -22.45 9.29 -22.15
CA CYS A 109 -21.10 9.05 -21.65
C CYS A 109 -20.07 9.16 -22.78
N SER A 110 -19.07 10.03 -22.63
CA SER A 110 -18.01 10.26 -23.62
C SER A 110 -16.61 10.06 -23.04
N LEU A 111 -16.49 9.19 -22.04
CA LEU A 111 -15.20 8.80 -21.49
C LEU A 111 -14.44 7.92 -22.50
N PRO A 112 -13.11 8.08 -22.66
CA PRO A 112 -12.31 7.27 -23.58
C PRO A 112 -12.50 5.76 -23.41
N LEU A 113 -12.51 5.28 -22.16
CA LEU A 113 -12.76 3.86 -21.85
C LEU A 113 -14.13 3.40 -22.35
N TYR A 114 -15.16 4.21 -22.15
CA TYR A 114 -16.51 3.88 -22.61
C TYR A 114 -16.60 3.84 -24.14
N THR A 115 -15.97 4.79 -24.83
CA THR A 115 -15.87 4.78 -26.30
C THR A 115 -15.16 3.52 -26.80
N ARG A 116 -14.09 3.07 -26.11
CA ARG A 116 -13.40 1.81 -26.44
C ARG A 116 -14.28 0.58 -26.23
N LEU A 117 -15.06 0.54 -25.14
CA LEU A 117 -15.99 -0.56 -24.88
C LEU A 117 -17.13 -0.62 -25.91
N ILE A 118 -17.69 0.54 -26.28
CA ILE A 118 -18.66 0.63 -27.37
C ILE A 118 -18.05 0.10 -28.66
N PHE A 119 -16.84 0.54 -29.00
CA PHE A 119 -16.16 0.09 -30.21
C PHE A 119 -16.09 -1.44 -30.30
N GLU A 120 -15.63 -2.09 -29.24
CA GLU A 120 -15.48 -3.55 -29.20
C GLU A 120 -16.84 -4.28 -29.24
N GLU A 121 -17.87 -3.72 -28.60
CA GLU A 121 -19.24 -4.27 -28.66
C GLU A 121 -19.83 -4.17 -30.07
N VAL A 122 -19.72 -2.99 -30.66
CA VAL A 122 -20.28 -2.65 -31.96
C VAL A 122 -19.57 -3.39 -33.09
N CYS A 123 -18.27 -3.65 -32.95
CA CYS A 123 -17.51 -4.51 -33.87
C CYS A 123 -18.11 -5.91 -34.00
N ARG A 124 -18.87 -6.40 -33.00
CA ARG A 124 -19.52 -7.72 -33.04
C ARG A 124 -20.88 -7.70 -33.76
N TRP A 125 -21.48 -6.53 -33.97
CA TRP A 125 -22.78 -6.42 -34.62
C TRP A 125 -22.70 -6.75 -36.11
N LYS A 126 -23.71 -7.45 -36.61
CA LYS A 126 -23.90 -7.67 -38.05
C LYS A 126 -24.91 -6.66 -38.58
N SER A 127 -24.93 -6.44 -39.89
CA SER A 127 -25.89 -5.53 -40.53
C SER A 127 -27.35 -5.91 -40.25
N TYR A 128 -27.61 -7.20 -40.04
CA TYR A 128 -28.93 -7.78 -39.79
C TYR A 128 -29.18 -8.11 -38.30
N THR A 129 -28.33 -7.66 -37.38
CA THR A 129 -28.57 -7.85 -35.93
C THR A 129 -29.82 -7.06 -35.50
N PRO A 130 -30.79 -7.69 -34.82
CA PRO A 130 -32.06 -7.05 -34.49
C PRO A 130 -31.90 -5.89 -33.49
N PRO A 131 -32.82 -4.91 -33.49
CA PRO A 131 -32.77 -3.75 -32.58
C PRO A 131 -32.69 -4.09 -31.09
N MET A 132 -33.31 -5.20 -30.66
CA MET A 132 -33.25 -5.67 -29.28
C MET A 132 -31.84 -6.11 -28.85
N GLN A 133 -30.99 -6.53 -29.79
CA GLN A 133 -29.61 -6.98 -29.54
C GLN A 133 -28.56 -5.90 -29.82
N THR A 134 -28.97 -4.72 -30.30
CA THR A 134 -28.09 -3.58 -30.58
C THR A 134 -28.27 -2.45 -29.57
N GLN A 135 -28.71 -2.77 -28.35
CA GLN A 135 -28.85 -1.79 -27.27
C GLN A 135 -27.50 -1.61 -26.55
N LEU A 136 -27.16 -0.34 -26.27
CA LEU A 136 -25.97 0.02 -25.49
C LEU A 136 -26.42 0.61 -24.15
N GLN A 137 -25.68 0.26 -23.10
CA GLN A 137 -25.90 0.79 -21.75
C GLN A 137 -25.33 2.19 -21.64
N ASP A 138 -25.92 3.04 -20.81
CA ASP A 138 -25.63 4.49 -20.76
C ASP A 138 -24.33 4.86 -20.00
N CYS A 139 -23.66 3.89 -19.38
CA CYS A 139 -22.50 4.10 -18.53
C CYS A 139 -21.49 2.95 -18.63
N VAL A 140 -20.27 3.19 -18.12
CA VAL A 140 -19.18 2.20 -18.09
C VAL A 140 -19.60 0.96 -17.30
N THR A 141 -20.24 1.13 -16.14
CA THR A 141 -20.66 0.00 -15.30
C THR A 141 -21.70 -0.88 -15.99
N GLY A 142 -22.64 -0.27 -16.72
CA GLY A 142 -23.65 -1.01 -17.47
C GLY A 142 -23.05 -1.85 -18.59
N ILE A 143 -22.20 -1.26 -19.44
CA ILE A 143 -21.61 -1.99 -20.58
C ILE A 143 -20.67 -3.10 -20.11
N LEU A 144 -19.96 -2.92 -18.99
CA LEU A 144 -19.14 -3.97 -18.38
C LEU A 144 -19.96 -5.15 -17.86
N ASN A 145 -21.14 -4.89 -17.27
CA ASN A 145 -22.04 -5.97 -16.86
C ASN A 145 -22.56 -6.78 -18.05
N VAL A 146 -22.90 -6.12 -19.16
CA VAL A 146 -23.29 -6.80 -20.41
C VAL A 146 -22.15 -7.64 -20.96
N LEU A 147 -20.91 -7.12 -20.91
CA LEU A 147 -19.72 -7.86 -21.31
C LEU A 147 -19.54 -9.12 -20.47
N PHE A 148 -19.63 -9.00 -19.14
CA PHE A 148 -19.50 -10.14 -18.22
C PHE A 148 -20.60 -11.18 -18.44
N GLU A 149 -21.86 -10.75 -18.54
CA GLU A 149 -22.99 -11.62 -18.80
C GLU A 149 -22.83 -12.40 -20.13
N ARG A 150 -22.31 -11.74 -21.17
CA ARG A 150 -22.02 -12.41 -22.45
C ARG A 150 -20.96 -13.49 -22.28
N VAL A 151 -19.86 -13.18 -21.59
CA VAL A 151 -18.75 -14.11 -21.40
C VAL A 151 -19.18 -15.32 -20.57
N GLU A 152 -19.97 -15.09 -19.51
CA GLU A 152 -20.59 -16.14 -18.68
C GLU A 152 -21.49 -17.05 -19.51
N ARG A 153 -22.37 -16.49 -20.35
CA ARG A 153 -23.26 -17.30 -21.22
C ARG A 153 -22.50 -18.19 -22.19
N TYR A 154 -21.30 -17.78 -22.63
CA TYR A 154 -20.51 -18.53 -23.60
C TYR A 154 -19.61 -19.60 -22.96
N TYR A 155 -18.94 -19.26 -21.85
CA TYR A 155 -17.95 -20.14 -21.21
C TYR A 155 -18.48 -20.89 -19.98
N GLY A 156 -19.68 -20.55 -19.50
CA GLY A 156 -20.26 -21.09 -18.27
C GLY A 156 -20.17 -20.09 -17.12
N ASP A 157 -21.28 -19.92 -16.39
CA ASP A 157 -21.39 -18.97 -15.28
C ASP A 157 -20.40 -19.30 -14.15
N VAL A 158 -20.40 -20.55 -13.65
CA VAL A 158 -19.55 -20.98 -12.53
C VAL A 158 -18.07 -20.80 -12.86
N PHE A 159 -17.64 -21.26 -14.04
CA PHE A 159 -16.25 -21.13 -14.48
C PHE A 159 -15.80 -19.66 -14.57
N VAL A 160 -16.58 -18.81 -15.26
CA VAL A 160 -16.21 -17.40 -15.47
C VAL A 160 -16.26 -16.62 -14.17
N SER A 161 -17.33 -16.77 -13.39
CA SER A 161 -17.49 -16.07 -12.12
C SER A 161 -16.35 -16.40 -11.14
N HIS A 162 -15.95 -17.67 -11.03
CA HIS A 162 -14.84 -18.06 -10.15
C HIS A 162 -13.49 -17.57 -10.68
N ALA A 163 -13.21 -17.71 -11.99
CA ALA A 163 -11.95 -17.23 -12.58
C ALA A 163 -11.78 -15.71 -12.38
N LEU A 164 -12.83 -14.93 -12.63
CA LEU A 164 -12.80 -13.49 -12.45
C LEU A 164 -12.85 -13.09 -10.97
N SER A 165 -13.50 -13.88 -10.10
CA SER A 165 -13.40 -13.75 -8.65
C SER A 165 -11.97 -13.89 -8.16
N TYR A 166 -11.22 -14.91 -8.60
CA TYR A 166 -9.82 -15.10 -8.21
C TYR A 166 -8.94 -13.93 -8.66
N LEU A 167 -9.07 -13.52 -9.93
CA LEU A 167 -8.33 -12.38 -10.47
C LEU A 167 -8.63 -11.10 -9.67
N THR A 168 -9.91 -10.84 -9.37
CA THR A 168 -10.36 -9.64 -8.66
C THR A 168 -10.02 -9.67 -7.16
N ALA A 169 -10.06 -10.84 -6.53
CA ALA A 169 -9.77 -11.01 -5.11
C ALA A 169 -8.27 -11.00 -4.80
N SER A 170 -7.40 -11.26 -5.78
CA SER A 170 -5.94 -11.22 -5.62
C SER A 170 -5.44 -9.84 -5.19
N LYS A 171 -4.40 -9.78 -4.34
CA LYS A 171 -3.85 -8.49 -3.87
C LYS A 171 -3.11 -7.78 -4.99
N ASN A 172 -2.18 -8.50 -5.63
CA ASN A 172 -1.30 -7.92 -6.66
C ASN A 172 -1.55 -8.49 -8.07
N GLY A 173 -2.53 -9.37 -8.26
CA GLY A 173 -2.74 -10.10 -9.53
C GLY A 173 -2.40 -11.58 -9.38
N LEU A 174 -2.61 -12.36 -10.45
CA LEU A 174 -2.29 -13.79 -10.52
C LEU A 174 -1.62 -14.13 -11.84
N SER A 175 -0.59 -14.97 -11.83
CA SER A 175 -0.04 -15.53 -13.08
C SER A 175 -1.01 -16.55 -13.71
N ASP A 176 -0.85 -16.85 -15.00
CA ASP A 176 -1.64 -17.89 -15.68
C ASP A 176 -1.54 -19.24 -14.93
N ALA A 177 -0.33 -19.62 -14.51
CA ALA A 177 -0.10 -20.86 -13.76
C ALA A 177 -0.80 -20.85 -12.39
N GLU A 178 -0.72 -19.74 -11.64
CA GLU A 178 -1.41 -19.59 -10.36
C GLU A 178 -2.93 -19.73 -10.55
N LEU A 179 -3.49 -19.12 -11.59
CA LEU A 179 -4.93 -19.15 -11.84
C LEU A 179 -5.41 -20.54 -12.29
N GLU A 180 -4.67 -21.24 -13.15
CA GLU A 180 -4.95 -22.63 -13.50
C GLU A 180 -4.90 -23.56 -12.28
N ASP A 181 -3.91 -23.38 -11.41
CA ASP A 181 -3.80 -24.15 -10.18
C ASP A 181 -4.98 -23.86 -9.23
N LEU A 182 -5.40 -22.59 -9.08
CA LEU A 182 -6.54 -22.19 -8.26
C LEU A 182 -7.85 -22.80 -8.77
N LEU A 183 -8.10 -22.72 -10.07
CA LEU A 183 -9.27 -23.34 -10.72
C LEU A 183 -9.24 -24.88 -10.57
N SER A 184 -8.06 -25.48 -10.43
CA SER A 184 -7.89 -26.92 -10.21
C SER A 184 -8.10 -27.33 -8.75
N LEU A 185 -7.95 -26.39 -7.81
CA LEU A 185 -8.26 -26.60 -6.40
C LEU A 185 -9.75 -26.38 -6.09
N ASP A 186 -10.48 -25.69 -6.97
CA ASP A 186 -11.89 -25.36 -6.82
C ASP A 186 -12.80 -26.54 -7.19
N ASP A 187 -13.58 -27.03 -6.23
CA ASP A 187 -14.45 -28.18 -6.47
C ASP A 187 -15.75 -27.80 -7.18
N GLU A 188 -16.23 -26.57 -7.04
CA GLU A 188 -17.44 -26.10 -7.71
C GLU A 188 -17.17 -25.97 -9.21
N VAL A 189 -16.04 -25.36 -9.58
CA VAL A 189 -15.60 -25.24 -10.97
C VAL A 189 -15.39 -26.62 -11.60
N LEU A 190 -14.70 -27.53 -10.93
CA LEU A 190 -14.43 -28.85 -11.53
C LEU A 190 -15.67 -29.73 -11.60
N ASN A 191 -16.64 -29.56 -10.69
CA ASN A 191 -17.93 -30.25 -10.81
C ASN A 191 -18.75 -29.74 -12.00
N ASP A 192 -18.67 -28.44 -12.31
CA ASP A 192 -19.32 -27.81 -13.47
C ASP A 192 -18.63 -28.18 -14.80
N VAL A 193 -17.29 -28.24 -14.82
CA VAL A 193 -16.53 -28.61 -16.03
C VAL A 193 -16.67 -30.10 -16.37
N PHE A 194 -16.75 -30.98 -15.36
CA PHE A 194 -16.79 -32.43 -15.52
C PHE A 194 -18.18 -33.02 -15.27
N ILE A 195 -19.24 -32.37 -15.76
CA ILE A 195 -20.62 -32.87 -15.58
C ILE A 195 -20.80 -34.24 -16.24
N TYR A 196 -20.28 -34.43 -17.44
CA TYR A 196 -20.59 -35.60 -18.29
C TYR A 196 -19.53 -36.71 -18.29
N TRP A 197 -18.35 -36.49 -17.70
CA TRP A 197 -17.26 -37.46 -17.71
C TRP A 197 -16.29 -37.22 -16.54
N LEU A 198 -15.56 -38.26 -16.13
CA LEU A 198 -14.50 -38.14 -15.12
C LEU A 198 -13.13 -38.13 -15.76
N PRO A 199 -12.27 -37.15 -15.45
CA PRO A 199 -10.92 -37.11 -15.96
C PRO A 199 -9.99 -38.10 -15.23
N PRO A 200 -8.97 -38.64 -15.90
CA PRO A 200 -7.94 -39.45 -15.24
C PRO A 200 -7.14 -38.64 -14.21
N VAL A 201 -6.98 -37.34 -14.47
CA VAL A 201 -6.37 -36.37 -13.56
C VAL A 201 -7.38 -35.26 -13.29
N ARG A 202 -7.79 -35.10 -12.03
CA ARG A 202 -8.76 -34.09 -11.63
C ARG A 202 -8.09 -32.71 -11.53
N ARG A 203 -7.88 -32.07 -12.69
CA ARG A 203 -7.30 -30.72 -12.87
C ARG A 203 -8.11 -29.99 -13.94
N ILE A 204 -8.13 -28.65 -13.93
CA ILE A 204 -8.80 -27.87 -14.98
C ILE A 204 -8.20 -28.23 -16.36
N PRO A 205 -9.01 -28.41 -17.41
CA PRO A 205 -8.49 -28.58 -18.76
C PRO A 205 -7.63 -27.37 -19.19
N PRO A 206 -6.42 -27.60 -19.74
CA PRO A 206 -5.41 -26.55 -19.92
C PRO A 206 -5.79 -25.47 -20.94
N LEU A 207 -6.81 -25.70 -21.78
CA LEU A 207 -7.25 -24.73 -22.79
C LEU A 207 -8.41 -23.85 -22.34
N LEU A 208 -9.06 -24.12 -21.20
CA LEU A 208 -10.21 -23.34 -20.77
C LEU A 208 -9.81 -21.92 -20.35
N TRP A 209 -8.83 -21.80 -19.46
CA TRP A 209 -8.35 -20.49 -19.01
C TRP A 209 -7.74 -19.66 -20.16
N PRO A 210 -6.81 -20.17 -20.98
CA PRO A 210 -6.27 -19.41 -22.10
C PRO A 210 -7.32 -18.89 -23.10
N ARG A 211 -8.41 -19.63 -23.32
CA ARG A 211 -9.52 -19.16 -24.19
C ARG A 211 -10.27 -17.98 -23.57
N LEU A 212 -10.61 -18.07 -22.28
CA LEU A 212 -11.25 -16.98 -21.55
C LEU A 212 -10.33 -15.76 -21.46
N HIS A 213 -9.05 -15.97 -21.17
CA HIS A 213 -8.05 -14.91 -21.13
C HIS A 213 -7.92 -14.22 -22.50
N ASN A 214 -7.87 -14.96 -23.60
CA ASN A 214 -7.83 -14.38 -24.94
C ASN A 214 -9.07 -13.52 -25.26
N GLU A 215 -10.27 -13.97 -24.85
CA GLU A 215 -11.52 -13.20 -24.99
C GLU A 215 -11.46 -11.88 -24.21
N LEU A 216 -10.74 -11.85 -23.09
CA LEU A 216 -10.60 -10.69 -22.20
C LEU A 216 -9.26 -9.95 -22.35
N SER A 217 -8.47 -10.27 -23.39
CA SER A 217 -7.10 -9.76 -23.56
C SER A 217 -7.01 -8.23 -23.65
N SER A 218 -8.05 -7.56 -24.17
CA SER A 218 -8.14 -6.08 -24.16
C SER A 218 -8.30 -5.46 -22.77
N TYR A 219 -8.69 -6.25 -21.77
CA TYR A 219 -9.11 -5.78 -20.44
C TYR A 219 -8.21 -6.26 -19.31
N ILE A 220 -7.35 -7.23 -19.60
CA ILE A 220 -6.38 -7.80 -18.67
C ILE A 220 -4.99 -7.39 -19.15
N THR A 221 -4.18 -6.90 -18.22
CA THR A 221 -2.80 -6.48 -18.47
C THR A 221 -1.83 -7.34 -17.67
N GLN A 222 -0.61 -7.46 -18.18
CA GLN A 222 0.49 -8.11 -17.49
C GLN A 222 1.33 -7.06 -16.74
N ARG A 223 1.62 -7.33 -15.47
CA ARG A 223 2.52 -6.50 -14.65
C ARG A 223 3.45 -7.37 -13.82
N GLU A 224 4.57 -6.81 -13.39
CA GLU A 224 5.47 -7.49 -12.46
C GLU A 224 5.00 -7.28 -11.02
N ALA A 225 4.86 -8.37 -10.27
CA ALA A 225 4.59 -8.36 -8.84
C ALA A 225 5.42 -9.43 -8.13
N ASN A 226 6.22 -9.02 -7.15
CA ASN A 226 7.02 -9.93 -6.31
C ASN A 226 7.92 -10.88 -7.15
N ALA A 227 8.58 -10.35 -8.20
CA ALA A 227 9.45 -11.06 -9.14
C ALA A 227 8.74 -12.10 -10.05
N THR A 228 7.43 -11.97 -10.22
CA THR A 228 6.63 -12.80 -11.14
C THR A 228 5.77 -11.90 -12.04
N VAL A 229 5.60 -12.28 -13.30
CA VAL A 229 4.63 -11.63 -14.20
C VAL A 229 3.23 -12.15 -13.87
N VAL A 230 2.34 -11.23 -13.54
CA VAL A 230 0.96 -11.52 -13.14
C VAL A 230 -0.03 -10.77 -14.01
N LEU A 231 -1.21 -11.37 -14.16
CA LEU A 231 -2.38 -10.77 -14.78
C LEU A 231 -3.10 -9.90 -13.76
N TYR A 232 -3.55 -8.74 -14.24
CA TYR A 232 -4.36 -7.81 -13.47
C TYR A 232 -5.34 -7.07 -14.36
N TRP A 233 -6.39 -6.51 -13.76
CA TRP A 233 -7.32 -5.67 -14.49
C TRP A 233 -6.63 -4.43 -15.02
N TYR A 234 -6.83 -4.14 -16.32
CA TYR A 234 -6.24 -2.97 -16.97
C TYR A 234 -6.72 -1.65 -16.36
N HIS A 235 -7.98 -1.59 -15.92
CA HIS A 235 -8.58 -0.36 -15.42
C HIS A 235 -9.43 -0.60 -14.16
N ARG A 236 -9.36 0.35 -13.21
CA ARG A 236 -10.05 0.30 -11.91
C ARG A 236 -11.56 0.03 -12.02
N GLN A 237 -12.23 0.56 -13.04
CA GLN A 237 -13.66 0.32 -13.27
C GLN A 237 -13.99 -1.19 -13.45
N PHE A 238 -13.09 -1.99 -14.03
CA PHE A 238 -13.28 -3.44 -14.09
C PHE A 238 -13.20 -4.06 -12.69
N ILE A 239 -12.25 -3.63 -11.87
CA ILE A 239 -12.11 -4.09 -10.48
C ILE A 239 -13.38 -3.79 -9.69
N GLU A 240 -13.92 -2.58 -9.80
CA GLU A 240 -15.12 -2.16 -9.07
C GLU A 240 -16.36 -2.95 -9.52
N VAL A 241 -16.59 -3.08 -10.83
CA VAL A 241 -17.74 -3.83 -11.36
C VAL A 241 -17.61 -5.33 -11.09
N ALA A 242 -16.42 -5.92 -11.26
CA ALA A 242 -16.19 -7.33 -10.96
C ALA A 242 -16.33 -7.62 -9.46
N ASN A 243 -15.89 -6.72 -8.58
CA ASN A 243 -16.13 -6.87 -7.14
C ASN A 243 -17.63 -6.85 -6.82
N GLN A 244 -18.37 -5.91 -7.40
CA GLN A 244 -19.83 -5.81 -7.20
C GLN A 244 -20.57 -7.02 -7.75
N ARG A 245 -20.15 -7.56 -8.91
CA ARG A 245 -20.80 -8.69 -9.56
C ARG A 245 -20.48 -10.01 -8.88
N TYR A 246 -19.20 -10.28 -8.61
CA TYR A 246 -18.73 -11.61 -8.19
C TYR A 246 -18.42 -11.72 -6.70
N LEU A 247 -18.03 -10.64 -6.03
CA LEU A 247 -17.54 -10.67 -4.63
C LEU A 247 -18.45 -9.95 -3.62
N SER A 248 -19.66 -9.56 -4.03
CA SER A 248 -20.67 -8.98 -3.13
C SER A 248 -21.25 -10.00 -2.15
N ASN A 249 -21.34 -11.27 -2.56
CA ASN A 249 -21.79 -12.35 -1.68
C ASN A 249 -20.66 -12.71 -0.70
N ILE A 250 -20.90 -12.44 0.61
CA ILE A 250 -19.90 -12.63 1.66
C ILE A 250 -19.44 -14.09 1.78
N PRO A 251 -20.33 -15.10 1.90
CA PRO A 251 -19.94 -16.52 1.84
C PRO A 251 -19.05 -16.87 0.65
N HIS A 252 -19.44 -16.47 -0.57
CA HIS A 252 -18.66 -16.76 -1.77
C HIS A 252 -17.29 -16.07 -1.74
N ARG A 253 -17.23 -14.79 -1.32
CA ARG A 253 -15.96 -14.08 -1.14
C ARG A 253 -15.03 -14.78 -0.14
N ILE A 254 -15.57 -15.27 0.98
CA ILE A 254 -14.79 -16.03 1.98
C ILE A 254 -14.30 -17.36 1.39
N TYR A 255 -15.12 -18.03 0.57
CA TYR A 255 -14.75 -19.24 -0.15
C TYR A 255 -13.58 -19.00 -1.12
N ILE A 256 -13.67 -17.97 -1.98
CA ILE A 256 -12.62 -17.61 -2.94
C ILE A 256 -11.30 -17.32 -2.22
N HIS A 257 -11.32 -16.51 -1.17
CA HIS A 257 -10.12 -16.26 -0.36
C HIS A 257 -9.61 -17.53 0.35
N SER A 258 -10.49 -18.46 0.74
CA SER A 258 -10.11 -19.73 1.34
C SER A 258 -9.35 -20.64 0.37
N VAL A 259 -9.77 -20.69 -0.91
CA VAL A 259 -9.05 -21.45 -1.94
C VAL A 259 -7.67 -20.84 -2.20
N LEU A 260 -7.57 -19.51 -2.28
CA LEU A 260 -6.30 -18.79 -2.36
C LEU A 260 -5.38 -19.10 -1.16
N VAL A 261 -5.93 -19.17 0.06
CA VAL A 261 -5.18 -19.61 1.25
C VAL A 261 -4.66 -21.03 1.08
N HIS A 262 -5.48 -21.98 0.62
CA HIS A 262 -5.04 -23.36 0.41
C HIS A 262 -3.93 -23.48 -0.63
N TYR A 263 -4.00 -22.67 -1.70
CA TYR A 263 -2.95 -22.57 -2.70
C TYR A 263 -1.64 -22.10 -2.06
N TYR A 264 -1.60 -20.89 -1.47
CA TYR A 264 -0.36 -20.31 -0.94
C TYR A 264 0.18 -21.04 0.31
N LEU A 265 -0.66 -21.70 1.11
CA LEU A 265 -0.19 -22.62 2.14
C LEU A 265 0.48 -23.86 1.55
N GLY A 266 0.08 -24.27 0.34
CA GLY A 266 0.49 -25.53 -0.27
C GLY A 266 -0.21 -26.73 0.38
N THR A 267 -1.43 -26.54 0.93
CA THR A 267 -2.16 -27.58 1.68
C THR A 267 -2.26 -28.88 0.87
N TRP A 268 -2.56 -28.73 -0.42
CA TRP A 268 -2.78 -29.82 -1.38
C TRP A 268 -1.71 -29.88 -2.48
N GLY A 269 -0.54 -29.29 -2.22
CA GLY A 269 0.59 -29.33 -3.15
C GLY A 269 1.38 -30.64 -3.05
N GLY A 270 2.24 -30.89 -4.05
CA GLY A 270 3.29 -31.92 -3.96
C GLY A 270 2.78 -33.36 -3.91
N GLY A 271 1.69 -33.67 -4.61
CA GLY A 271 1.14 -35.02 -4.72
C GLY A 271 0.10 -35.39 -3.65
N ARG A 272 -0.23 -34.47 -2.73
CA ARG A 272 -1.26 -34.69 -1.71
C ARG A 272 -2.64 -34.74 -2.36
N LYS A 273 -3.41 -35.78 -2.07
CA LYS A 273 -4.78 -35.91 -2.56
C LYS A 273 -5.72 -35.00 -1.76
N LYS A 274 -6.49 -34.17 -2.48
CA LYS A 274 -7.53 -33.32 -1.91
C LYS A 274 -8.86 -34.08 -1.86
N PRO A 275 -9.52 -34.19 -0.69
CA PRO A 275 -10.88 -34.74 -0.60
C PRO A 275 -11.87 -33.78 -1.25
N PHE A 276 -12.89 -34.32 -1.91
CA PHE A 276 -13.94 -33.56 -2.57
C PHE A 276 -15.25 -34.37 -2.65
N ARG A 277 -16.34 -33.66 -2.96
CA ARG A 277 -17.66 -34.25 -3.14
C ARG A 277 -18.21 -33.95 -4.53
N TYR A 278 -18.72 -34.98 -5.21
CA TYR A 278 -19.42 -34.86 -6.49
C TYR A 278 -20.78 -34.16 -6.30
N SER A 279 -21.25 -33.47 -7.34
CA SER A 279 -22.61 -32.94 -7.35
C SER A 279 -23.64 -34.07 -7.40
N ALA A 280 -24.87 -33.81 -6.92
CA ALA A 280 -25.96 -34.80 -6.98
C ALA A 280 -26.23 -35.27 -8.42
N ILE A 281 -26.11 -34.34 -9.39
CA ILE A 281 -26.26 -34.60 -10.82
C ILE A 281 -25.19 -35.58 -11.30
N GLN A 282 -23.92 -35.36 -10.94
CA GLN A 282 -22.82 -36.26 -11.32
C GLN A 282 -22.99 -37.66 -10.71
N VAL A 283 -23.38 -37.76 -9.44
CA VAL A 283 -23.60 -39.06 -8.78
C VAL A 283 -24.66 -39.86 -9.52
N GLN A 284 -25.76 -39.22 -9.90
CA GLN A 284 -26.86 -39.86 -10.62
C GLN A 284 -26.49 -40.20 -12.07
N GLN A 285 -25.91 -39.26 -12.82
CA GLN A 285 -25.61 -39.45 -14.25
C GLN A 285 -24.45 -40.42 -14.51
N LEU A 286 -23.43 -40.41 -13.64
CA LEU A 286 -22.22 -41.21 -13.81
C LEU A 286 -22.26 -42.53 -13.01
N GLY A 287 -23.36 -42.80 -12.30
CA GLY A 287 -23.54 -44.04 -11.54
C GLY A 287 -22.49 -44.22 -10.43
N LEU A 288 -22.12 -43.15 -9.73
CA LEU A 288 -21.01 -43.18 -8.78
C LEU A 288 -21.41 -43.88 -7.48
N PRO A 289 -20.59 -44.82 -6.96
CA PRO A 289 -20.94 -45.61 -5.78
C PRO A 289 -20.94 -44.79 -4.49
N LYS A 290 -20.19 -43.68 -4.45
CA LYS A 290 -20.10 -42.75 -3.32
C LYS A 290 -20.00 -41.32 -3.83
N ALA A 291 -20.57 -40.38 -3.08
CA ALA A 291 -20.50 -38.95 -3.40
C ALA A 291 -19.12 -38.35 -3.08
N GLU A 292 -18.33 -38.99 -2.22
CA GLU A 292 -17.03 -38.48 -1.75
C GLU A 292 -15.88 -39.24 -2.42
N SER A 293 -14.80 -38.51 -2.71
CA SER A 293 -13.59 -39.05 -3.31
C SER A 293 -12.39 -38.17 -2.98
N GLU A 294 -11.20 -38.59 -3.38
CA GLU A 294 -9.95 -37.87 -3.19
C GLU A 294 -9.08 -37.96 -4.44
N ALA A 295 -8.44 -36.86 -4.83
CA ALA A 295 -7.57 -36.82 -6.00
C ALA A 295 -6.44 -35.80 -5.83
N ASP A 296 -5.26 -36.16 -6.33
CA ASP A 296 -4.14 -35.24 -6.48
C ASP A 296 -4.46 -34.24 -7.59
N ARG A 297 -4.42 -32.95 -7.26
CA ARG A 297 -4.73 -31.84 -8.19
C ARG A 297 -3.54 -31.42 -9.04
N LYS A 298 -2.37 -32.06 -8.85
CA LYS A 298 -1.11 -31.77 -9.53
C LYS A 298 -0.63 -30.33 -9.34
N VAL A 299 -1.00 -29.71 -8.23
CA VAL A 299 -0.61 -28.33 -7.88
C VAL A 299 0.79 -28.38 -7.21
N PRO A 300 1.67 -27.40 -7.50
CA PRO A 300 3.01 -27.36 -6.90
C PRO A 300 2.96 -27.14 -5.39
N MET A 301 4.05 -27.52 -4.71
CA MET A 301 4.29 -27.11 -3.33
C MET A 301 4.53 -25.60 -3.27
N GLN A 302 4.12 -24.98 -2.17
CA GLN A 302 4.39 -23.57 -1.88
C GLN A 302 5.27 -23.44 -0.63
N PRO A 303 6.56 -23.83 -0.70
CA PRO A 303 7.46 -23.67 0.43
C PRO A 303 7.74 -22.18 0.69
N LEU A 304 8.19 -21.85 1.89
CA LEU A 304 8.63 -20.49 2.24
C LEU A 304 9.90 -20.08 1.48
N GLN A 305 10.75 -21.06 1.20
CA GLN A 305 12.01 -20.93 0.48
C GLN A 305 12.11 -22.05 -0.56
N PHE A 306 12.51 -21.71 -1.78
CA PHE A 306 12.84 -22.70 -2.81
C PHE A 306 14.31 -23.09 -2.66
N ALA A 307 14.58 -24.37 -2.39
CA ALA A 307 15.94 -24.91 -2.40
C ALA A 307 16.38 -25.10 -3.86
N GLY A 308 17.35 -24.30 -4.32
CA GLY A 308 17.99 -24.55 -5.61
C GLY A 308 19.01 -25.67 -5.45
N GLU A 309 18.91 -26.74 -6.22
CA GLU A 309 20.00 -27.72 -6.34
C GLU A 309 21.30 -26.99 -6.70
N GLY A 310 22.29 -27.01 -5.81
CA GLY A 310 23.60 -26.39 -6.01
C GLY A 310 23.68 -24.86 -5.88
N GLN A 311 22.59 -24.15 -5.54
CA GLN A 311 22.63 -22.69 -5.40
C GLN A 311 23.00 -22.27 -3.97
N LYS A 312 24.08 -21.48 -3.82
CA LYS A 312 24.50 -20.86 -2.55
C LYS A 312 23.52 -19.82 -2.00
N LYS A 313 22.54 -19.36 -2.78
CA LYS A 313 21.59 -18.31 -2.39
C LYS A 313 20.19 -18.89 -2.21
N VAL A 314 19.62 -18.64 -1.02
CA VAL A 314 18.22 -18.96 -0.68
C VAL A 314 17.29 -18.05 -1.49
N ARG A 315 16.30 -18.63 -2.17
CA ARG A 315 15.25 -17.88 -2.87
C ARG A 315 13.94 -17.96 -2.09
N TYR A 316 13.50 -16.85 -1.53
CA TYR A 316 12.23 -16.76 -0.80
C TYR A 316 11.02 -16.73 -1.76
N ASN A 317 9.90 -17.33 -1.33
CA ASN A 317 8.64 -17.28 -2.06
C ASN A 317 7.89 -15.96 -1.76
N LEU A 318 8.26 -14.91 -2.49
CA LEU A 318 7.72 -13.57 -2.30
C LEU A 318 6.20 -13.49 -2.56
N ARG A 319 5.66 -14.32 -3.47
CA ARG A 319 4.22 -14.41 -3.75
C ARG A 319 3.47 -14.91 -2.52
N LYS A 320 3.91 -16.01 -1.92
CA LYS A 320 3.35 -16.54 -0.66
C LYS A 320 3.41 -15.49 0.45
N LEU A 321 4.58 -14.86 0.66
CA LEU A 321 4.79 -13.86 1.72
C LEU A 321 3.89 -12.61 1.60
N SER A 322 3.55 -12.22 0.36
CA SER A 322 2.72 -11.04 0.09
C SER A 322 1.21 -11.33 0.13
N GLU A 323 0.78 -12.46 -0.45
CA GLU A 323 -0.64 -12.77 -0.70
C GLU A 323 -1.31 -13.53 0.45
N LEU A 324 -0.58 -14.44 1.13
CA LEU A 324 -1.18 -15.31 2.15
C LEU A 324 -1.78 -14.55 3.35
N PRO A 325 -1.09 -13.58 3.99
CA PRO A 325 -1.66 -12.86 5.13
C PRO A 325 -2.94 -12.10 4.75
N TYR A 326 -2.94 -11.49 3.55
CA TYR A 326 -4.09 -10.77 3.02
C TYR A 326 -5.29 -11.69 2.83
N HIS A 327 -5.09 -12.89 2.27
CA HIS A 327 -6.19 -13.83 2.08
C HIS A 327 -6.67 -14.48 3.38
N LEU A 328 -5.79 -14.78 4.34
CA LEU A 328 -6.17 -15.31 5.65
C LEU A 328 -7.08 -14.35 6.43
N VAL A 329 -6.78 -13.05 6.38
CA VAL A 329 -7.62 -12.01 6.97
C VAL A 329 -8.98 -11.93 6.26
N ASN A 330 -8.99 -11.88 4.92
CA ASN A 330 -10.25 -11.78 4.18
C ASN A 330 -11.11 -13.06 4.24
N SER A 331 -10.50 -14.23 4.43
CA SER A 331 -11.20 -15.51 4.64
C SER A 331 -11.61 -15.74 6.11
N ARG A 332 -11.32 -14.79 7.01
CA ARG A 332 -11.60 -14.89 8.46
C ARG A 332 -10.96 -16.09 9.17
N ARG A 333 -9.83 -16.59 8.67
CA ARG A 333 -9.11 -17.75 9.25
C ARG A 333 -8.08 -17.28 10.28
N VAL A 334 -8.56 -16.73 11.39
CA VAL A 334 -7.71 -16.09 12.42
C VAL A 334 -6.72 -17.07 13.07
N ALA A 335 -7.13 -18.31 13.29
CA ALA A 335 -6.26 -19.34 13.88
C ALA A 335 -5.06 -19.66 12.96
N ASP A 336 -5.31 -19.83 11.66
CA ASP A 336 -4.26 -20.07 10.67
C ASP A 336 -3.38 -18.82 10.49
N LEU A 337 -3.96 -17.61 10.52
CA LEU A 337 -3.21 -16.35 10.51
C LEU A 337 -2.23 -16.25 11.68
N LYS A 338 -2.65 -16.62 12.89
CA LYS A 338 -1.75 -16.62 14.05
C LYS A 338 -0.65 -17.67 13.89
N ARG A 339 -1.02 -18.91 13.61
CA ARG A 339 -0.10 -20.06 13.61
C ARG A 339 0.90 -20.07 12.45
N GLU A 340 0.44 -19.75 11.24
CA GLU A 340 1.25 -19.87 10.01
C GLU A 340 2.01 -18.59 9.66
N VAL A 341 1.58 -17.44 10.19
CA VAL A 341 2.06 -16.10 9.77
C VAL A 341 2.52 -15.26 10.98
N LEU A 342 1.60 -14.78 11.81
CA LEU A 342 1.91 -13.71 12.78
C LEU A 342 2.77 -14.18 13.98
N PHE A 343 2.62 -15.42 14.42
CA PHE A 343 3.39 -16.04 15.52
C PHE A 343 4.29 -17.17 15.03
N ASN A 344 4.74 -17.08 13.78
CA ASN A 344 5.64 -18.04 13.17
C ASN A 344 7.02 -17.40 12.95
N TYR A 345 8.05 -17.86 13.66
CA TYR A 345 9.37 -17.24 13.61
C TYR A 345 9.99 -17.32 12.21
N ASN A 346 9.96 -18.50 11.57
CA ASN A 346 10.47 -18.67 10.20
C ASN A 346 9.78 -17.73 9.22
N TRP A 347 8.46 -17.54 9.35
CA TRP A 347 7.70 -16.60 8.52
C TRP A 347 8.17 -15.15 8.74
N LEU A 348 8.20 -14.71 10.00
CA LEU A 348 8.58 -13.34 10.35
C LEU A 348 10.00 -13.03 9.86
N HIS A 349 10.96 -13.91 10.14
CA HIS A 349 12.34 -13.78 9.69
C HIS A 349 12.45 -13.78 8.15
N ALA A 350 11.78 -14.70 7.46
CA ALA A 350 11.78 -14.75 6.00
C ALA A 350 11.18 -13.49 5.36
N LYS A 351 10.07 -12.99 5.91
CA LYS A 351 9.40 -11.79 5.39
C LYS A 351 10.25 -10.54 5.61
N ILE A 352 10.87 -10.39 6.79
CA ILE A 352 11.77 -9.27 7.07
C ILE A 352 13.02 -9.34 6.17
N THR A 353 13.62 -10.52 6.02
CA THR A 353 14.86 -10.72 5.24
C THR A 353 14.65 -10.46 3.74
N SER A 354 13.50 -10.88 3.21
CA SER A 354 13.20 -10.82 1.77
C SER A 354 12.40 -9.58 1.34
N MET A 355 11.75 -8.91 2.30
CA MET A 355 10.93 -7.71 2.10
C MET A 355 11.35 -6.63 3.11
N SER A 356 10.55 -6.39 4.15
CA SER A 356 10.86 -5.43 5.21
C SER A 356 10.09 -5.73 6.50
N LEU A 357 10.56 -5.19 7.63
CA LEU A 357 9.79 -5.18 8.89
C LEU A 357 8.46 -4.45 8.73
N HIS A 358 8.43 -3.42 7.90
CA HIS A 358 7.24 -2.67 7.59
C HIS A 358 6.16 -3.54 6.92
N ASP A 359 6.53 -4.45 6.02
CA ASP A 359 5.60 -5.39 5.41
C ASP A 359 5.00 -6.38 6.42
N VAL A 360 5.76 -6.74 7.46
CA VAL A 360 5.24 -7.53 8.59
C VAL A 360 4.25 -6.71 9.40
N LEU A 361 4.61 -5.49 9.81
CA LEU A 361 3.73 -4.60 10.59
C LEU A 361 2.45 -4.26 9.82
N ALA A 362 2.51 -4.15 8.50
CA ALA A 362 1.35 -3.95 7.64
C ALA A 362 0.34 -5.10 7.76
N ASP A 363 0.78 -6.35 7.92
CA ASP A 363 -0.11 -7.50 8.11
C ASP A 363 -0.88 -7.40 9.44
N PHE A 364 -0.20 -7.05 10.54
CA PHE A 364 -0.84 -6.82 11.85
C PHE A 364 -1.89 -5.72 11.78
N ARG A 365 -1.56 -4.59 11.12
CA ARG A 365 -2.49 -3.48 10.94
C ARG A 365 -3.68 -3.85 10.07
N PHE A 366 -3.45 -4.59 8.99
CA PHE A 366 -4.54 -5.03 8.11
C PHE A 366 -5.51 -5.95 8.85
N ALA A 367 -5.00 -6.86 9.69
CA ALA A 367 -5.83 -7.67 10.58
C ALA A 367 -6.63 -6.80 11.57
N ALA A 368 -5.97 -5.83 12.22
CA ALA A 368 -6.63 -4.91 13.16
C ALA A 368 -7.72 -4.05 12.52
N GLN A 369 -7.52 -3.60 11.26
CA GLN A 369 -8.52 -2.85 10.47
C GLN A 369 -9.75 -3.69 10.11
N LYS A 370 -9.63 -5.02 10.11
CA LYS A 370 -10.73 -5.96 9.83
C LYS A 370 -11.35 -6.53 11.10
N ASP A 371 -11.29 -5.76 12.18
CA ASP A 371 -11.83 -6.09 13.51
C ASP A 371 -11.28 -7.39 14.13
N MET A 372 -10.09 -7.85 13.69
CA MET A 372 -9.39 -8.98 14.30
C MET A 372 -8.46 -8.51 15.42
N LYS A 373 -9.00 -7.76 16.38
CA LYS A 373 -8.21 -7.22 17.50
C LYS A 373 -7.91 -8.34 18.49
N ASP A 374 -6.63 -8.48 18.81
CA ASP A 374 -6.15 -9.49 19.74
C ASP A 374 -5.02 -8.90 20.61
N PRO A 375 -5.02 -9.13 21.92
CA PRO A 375 -4.04 -8.56 22.82
C PRO A 375 -2.63 -9.12 22.55
N GLU A 376 -2.49 -10.40 22.19
CA GLU A 376 -1.20 -11.00 21.85
C GLU A 376 -0.67 -10.39 20.54
N MET A 377 -1.53 -10.20 19.54
CA MET A 377 -1.12 -9.54 18.29
C MET A 377 -0.64 -8.11 18.53
N SER A 378 -1.37 -7.35 19.37
CA SER A 378 -1.00 -5.98 19.71
C SER A 378 0.33 -5.92 20.48
N LEU A 379 0.53 -6.87 21.40
CA LEU A 379 1.77 -7.00 22.15
C LEU A 379 2.96 -7.34 21.25
N LEU A 380 2.80 -8.28 20.33
CA LEU A 380 3.84 -8.65 19.37
C LEU A 380 4.12 -7.54 18.36
N GLU A 381 3.08 -6.86 17.83
CA GLU A 381 3.24 -5.72 16.93
C GLU A 381 4.08 -4.61 17.61
N ASN A 382 3.73 -4.25 18.85
CA ASN A 382 4.49 -3.26 19.61
C ASN A 382 5.93 -3.72 19.87
N THR A 383 6.14 -5.00 20.16
CA THR A 383 7.48 -5.55 20.35
C THR A 383 8.29 -5.42 19.06
N LEU A 384 7.74 -5.85 17.92
CA LEU A 384 8.39 -5.75 16.61
C LEU A 384 8.75 -4.31 16.24
N ARG A 385 7.91 -3.33 16.58
CA ARG A 385 8.24 -1.90 16.42
C ARG A 385 9.47 -1.49 17.24
N LEU A 386 9.58 -1.94 18.49
CA LEU A 386 10.75 -1.67 19.33
C LEU A 386 12.02 -2.37 18.86
N CYS A 387 11.89 -3.48 18.13
CA CYS A 387 13.01 -4.19 17.51
C CYS A 387 13.53 -3.50 16.24
N GLY A 388 12.82 -2.49 15.72
CA GLY A 388 13.05 -1.94 14.38
C GLY A 388 14.47 -1.47 14.10
N SER A 389 15.13 -0.78 15.04
CA SER A 389 16.48 -0.26 14.81
C SER A 389 17.53 -1.36 14.64
N HIS A 390 17.35 -2.50 15.29
CA HIS A 390 18.22 -3.67 15.17
C HIS A 390 17.87 -4.51 13.94
N VAL A 391 16.59 -4.89 13.83
CA VAL A 391 16.08 -5.81 12.80
C VAL A 391 16.19 -5.22 11.40
N ASN A 392 16.02 -3.91 11.24
CA ASN A 392 16.22 -3.25 9.94
C ASN A 392 17.68 -3.24 9.49
N ARG A 393 18.64 -3.31 10.42
CA ARG A 393 20.08 -3.40 10.10
C ARG A 393 20.52 -4.83 9.86
N ASN A 394 20.01 -5.76 10.69
CA ASN A 394 20.29 -7.17 10.56
C ASN A 394 19.05 -8.00 10.99
N PRO A 395 18.31 -8.60 10.03
CA PRO A 395 17.15 -9.44 10.31
C PRO A 395 17.42 -10.62 11.24
N ASP A 396 18.67 -11.11 11.29
CA ASP A 396 19.04 -12.30 12.08
C ASP A 396 18.95 -12.04 13.60
N THR A 397 18.95 -10.78 14.05
CA THR A 397 18.79 -10.43 15.47
C THR A 397 17.35 -10.58 15.98
N LEU A 398 16.39 -10.85 15.10
CA LEU A 398 14.97 -10.91 15.45
C LEU A 398 14.67 -11.81 16.66
N ALA A 399 15.23 -13.02 16.68
CA ALA A 399 15.00 -13.96 17.78
C ALA A 399 15.54 -13.44 19.11
N PHE A 400 16.74 -12.86 19.09
CA PHE A 400 17.35 -12.24 20.26
C PHE A 400 16.48 -11.10 20.81
N ASP A 401 15.99 -10.24 19.92
CA ASP A 401 15.14 -9.11 20.30
C ASP A 401 13.76 -9.55 20.84
N LEU A 402 13.16 -10.60 20.25
CA LEU A 402 11.88 -11.15 20.69
C LEU A 402 12.00 -11.83 22.06
N LEU A 403 12.96 -12.76 22.23
CA LEU A 403 13.20 -13.44 23.51
C LEU A 403 13.55 -12.44 24.61
N GLY A 404 14.44 -11.50 24.33
CA GLY A 404 14.88 -10.51 25.30
C GLY A 404 13.77 -9.61 25.85
N ARG A 405 12.66 -9.42 25.11
CA ARG A 405 11.50 -8.58 25.49
C ARG A 405 10.27 -9.35 25.95
N LEU A 406 10.01 -10.53 25.37
CA LEU A 406 8.74 -11.25 25.55
C LEU A 406 8.78 -12.39 26.56
N LEU A 407 9.96 -12.78 27.06
CA LEU A 407 10.09 -13.83 28.09
C LEU A 407 9.12 -13.68 29.29
N PRO A 408 8.84 -12.48 29.82
CA PRO A 408 7.87 -12.31 30.91
C PRO A 408 6.43 -12.75 30.58
N TYR A 409 6.09 -12.87 29.30
CA TYR A 409 4.76 -13.26 28.84
C TYR A 409 4.66 -14.74 28.47
N TYR A 410 5.75 -15.51 28.63
CA TYR A 410 5.84 -16.92 28.25
C TYR A 410 4.75 -17.79 28.91
N ASP A 411 4.49 -17.60 30.19
CA ASP A 411 3.48 -18.38 30.91
C ASP A 411 2.05 -17.84 30.72
N ILE A 412 1.90 -16.62 30.21
CA ILE A 412 0.62 -15.90 30.10
C ILE A 412 -0.07 -16.17 28.76
N HIS A 413 0.69 -16.10 27.67
CA HIS A 413 0.15 -16.05 26.30
C HIS A 413 0.62 -17.26 25.49
N ARG A 414 -0.34 -18.05 24.98
CA ARG A 414 -0.03 -19.30 24.28
C ARG A 414 0.73 -19.07 22.98
N ASN A 415 0.31 -18.13 22.13
CA ASN A 415 0.96 -17.94 20.83
C ASN A 415 2.35 -17.31 21.01
N ILE A 416 2.52 -16.46 22.02
CA ILE A 416 3.83 -15.93 22.39
C ILE A 416 4.75 -17.05 22.87
N ARG A 417 4.27 -17.95 23.73
CA ARG A 417 5.02 -19.14 24.16
C ARG A 417 5.51 -19.96 22.98
N GLU A 418 4.60 -20.29 22.06
CA GLU A 418 4.92 -21.05 20.85
C GLU A 418 5.93 -20.32 19.95
N LEU A 419 5.81 -18.99 19.80
CA LEU A 419 6.77 -18.17 19.07
C LEU A 419 8.17 -18.15 19.72
N LEU A 420 8.24 -18.04 21.05
CA LEU A 420 9.51 -18.03 21.77
C LEU A 420 10.22 -19.38 21.71
N GLN A 421 9.47 -20.48 21.77
CA GLN A 421 10.02 -21.83 21.55
C GLN A 421 10.59 -22.00 20.14
N GLN A 422 9.92 -21.45 19.12
CA GLN A 422 10.45 -21.40 17.76
C GLN A 422 11.71 -20.54 17.68
N CYS A 423 11.74 -19.38 18.37
CA CYS A 423 12.95 -18.55 18.43
C CYS A 423 14.12 -19.33 19.05
N ASP A 424 13.91 -20.10 20.12
CA ASP A 424 14.98 -20.87 20.76
C ASP A 424 15.52 -22.01 19.86
N THR A 425 14.62 -22.72 19.17
CA THR A 425 14.97 -23.91 18.38
C THR A 425 15.40 -23.61 16.94
N GLU A 426 14.75 -22.66 16.27
CA GLU A 426 14.92 -22.42 14.84
C GLU A 426 15.92 -21.29 14.55
N SER A 427 16.07 -20.33 15.47
CA SER A 427 16.93 -19.16 15.22
C SER A 427 18.41 -19.47 15.16
N LEU A 428 18.85 -20.62 15.69
CA LEU A 428 20.24 -21.08 15.65
C LEU A 428 20.78 -21.22 14.21
N ARG A 429 19.89 -21.24 13.21
CA ARG A 429 20.25 -21.20 11.79
C ARG A 429 20.72 -19.83 11.31
N HIS A 430 20.34 -18.77 12.02
CA HIS A 430 20.53 -17.36 11.64
C HIS A 430 21.37 -16.59 12.67
N SER A 431 21.18 -16.85 13.96
CA SER A 431 21.88 -16.20 15.07
C SER A 431 22.56 -17.22 15.97
N ALA A 432 23.82 -16.96 16.31
CA ALA A 432 24.57 -17.76 17.27
C ALA A 432 24.25 -17.41 18.74
N ILE A 433 23.55 -16.29 18.99
CA ILE A 433 23.28 -15.78 20.33
C ILE A 433 21.78 -15.76 20.58
N VAL A 434 21.36 -16.44 21.64
CA VAL A 434 19.97 -16.55 22.10
C VAL A 434 19.94 -16.20 23.59
N PRO A 435 19.15 -15.21 24.04
CA PRO A 435 19.15 -14.77 25.43
C PRO A 435 18.32 -15.75 26.28
N VAL A 436 18.93 -16.23 27.37
CA VAL A 436 18.28 -17.14 28.34
C VAL A 436 17.37 -16.39 29.32
N PHE A 437 17.69 -15.13 29.60
CA PHE A 437 16.94 -14.26 30.50
C PHE A 437 16.48 -13.00 29.77
N GLN A 438 15.44 -12.36 30.31
CA GLN A 438 14.99 -11.05 29.84
C GLN A 438 16.16 -10.05 29.92
N CYS A 439 16.55 -9.49 28.77
CA CYS A 439 17.65 -8.53 28.66
C CYS A 439 17.20 -7.15 28.19
N PHE A 440 15.92 -6.99 27.82
CA PHE A 440 15.31 -5.73 27.45
C PHE A 440 14.10 -5.41 28.33
N GLU A 441 13.72 -4.14 28.40
CA GLU A 441 12.49 -3.76 29.07
C GLU A 441 11.29 -4.48 28.42
N ALA A 442 10.47 -5.11 29.25
CA ALA A 442 9.27 -5.78 28.77
C ALA A 442 8.37 -4.76 28.09
N THR A 443 7.59 -5.19 27.09
CA THR A 443 6.61 -4.36 26.41
C THR A 443 5.42 -4.00 27.31
N LYS A 444 5.68 -3.25 28.38
CA LYS A 444 4.68 -2.62 29.24
C LYS A 444 4.30 -1.26 28.66
N GLY A 445 3.30 -1.28 27.80
CA GLY A 445 2.26 -0.24 27.58
C GLY A 445 2.61 1.22 27.28
N MET A 446 3.84 1.70 27.46
CA MET A 446 4.18 3.14 27.32
C MET A 446 5.25 3.41 26.27
N LEU A 447 6.26 2.54 26.14
CA LEU A 447 7.29 2.73 25.11
C LEU A 447 6.78 2.23 23.76
N ARG A 448 6.54 3.16 22.83
CA ARG A 448 6.05 2.86 21.47
C ARG A 448 7.12 2.92 20.39
N TYR A 449 8.15 3.75 20.57
CA TYR A 449 9.18 4.02 19.57
C TYR A 449 10.55 4.19 20.21
N ILE A 450 11.58 3.70 19.51
CA ILE A 450 12.98 4.01 19.77
C ILE A 450 13.54 4.57 18.47
N LEU A 451 13.81 5.88 18.45
CA LEU A 451 14.17 6.62 17.23
C LEU A 451 15.68 6.84 17.20
N GLU A 452 16.40 5.98 16.48
CA GLU A 452 17.86 5.91 16.48
C GLU A 452 18.42 6.19 15.08
N ASP A 453 19.00 7.39 14.89
CA ASP A 453 19.71 7.74 13.66
C ASP A 453 20.63 8.96 13.82
N HIS A 454 20.33 9.85 14.77
CA HIS A 454 21.20 10.98 15.06
C HIS A 454 22.59 10.54 15.53
N LYS A 455 23.62 11.14 14.92
CA LYS A 455 25.03 10.78 15.18
C LYS A 455 25.62 11.48 16.41
N LYS A 456 24.92 12.50 16.90
CA LYS A 456 25.30 13.30 18.08
C LYS A 456 24.07 13.60 18.93
N THR A 457 24.31 14.25 20.06
CA THR A 457 23.29 14.61 21.05
C THR A 457 22.12 15.38 20.43
N VAL A 458 20.91 14.87 20.66
CA VAL A 458 19.64 15.56 20.38
C VAL A 458 19.46 16.68 21.41
N ARG A 459 19.17 17.89 20.95
CA ARG A 459 19.07 19.09 21.80
C ARG A 459 17.65 19.48 22.16
N ASP A 460 16.71 19.24 21.27
CA ASP A 460 15.30 19.54 21.50
C ASP A 460 14.41 18.66 20.63
N LEU A 461 13.17 18.48 21.08
CA LEU A 461 12.14 17.70 20.41
C LEU A 461 10.84 18.50 20.38
N THR A 462 10.07 18.37 19.31
CA THR A 462 8.73 18.95 19.22
C THR A 462 7.81 18.06 18.38
N PHE A 463 6.55 17.92 18.79
CA PHE A 463 5.55 17.24 17.98
C PHE A 463 5.03 18.20 16.91
N SER A 464 4.85 17.69 15.70
CA SER A 464 4.19 18.45 14.65
C SER A 464 2.72 18.66 15.03
N LYS A 465 2.22 19.90 14.90
CA LYS A 465 0.81 20.23 15.11
C LYS A 465 -0.10 19.83 13.95
N SER A 466 0.47 19.53 12.78
CA SER A 466 -0.29 19.26 11.55
C SER A 466 -0.22 17.80 11.08
N THR A 467 0.81 17.07 11.48
CA THR A 467 1.13 15.71 11.03
C THR A 467 1.47 14.85 12.25
N ASP A 468 1.30 13.53 12.16
CA ASP A 468 1.66 12.59 13.24
C ASP A 468 3.18 12.31 13.23
N GLU A 469 3.97 13.37 13.31
CA GLU A 469 5.43 13.33 13.22
C GLU A 469 6.08 13.95 14.47
N LEU A 470 7.18 13.35 14.91
CA LEU A 470 8.10 13.94 15.86
C LEU A 470 9.24 14.64 15.13
N ILE A 471 9.58 15.85 15.54
CA ILE A 471 10.67 16.63 14.99
C ILE A 471 11.76 16.74 16.05
N SER A 472 13.00 16.54 15.63
CA SER A 472 14.17 16.51 16.49
C SER A 472 15.29 17.35 15.90
N VAL A 473 16.08 18.01 16.74
CA VAL A 473 17.30 18.72 16.30
C VAL A 473 18.51 18.15 17.01
N SER A 474 19.59 17.88 16.27
CA SER A 474 20.81 17.31 16.81
C SER A 474 22.04 18.16 16.49
N LEU A 475 23.06 18.05 17.34
CA LEU A 475 24.39 18.61 17.09
C LEU A 475 25.12 17.99 15.90
N ASP A 476 24.58 16.94 15.30
CA ASP A 476 25.08 16.40 14.03
C ASP A 476 24.83 17.36 12.85
N GLY A 477 24.17 18.50 13.10
CA GLY A 477 23.86 19.51 12.10
C GLY A 477 22.57 19.21 11.37
N THR A 478 21.70 18.34 11.90
CA THR A 478 20.47 17.95 11.22
C THR A 478 19.23 18.12 12.09
N ILE A 479 18.11 18.42 11.43
CA ILE A 479 16.77 18.27 11.99
C ILE A 479 16.17 16.99 11.39
N GLY A 480 15.83 16.02 12.23
CA GLY A 480 15.17 14.78 11.83
C GLY A 480 13.66 14.84 12.05
N PHE A 481 12.90 14.39 11.05
CA PHE A 481 11.46 14.17 11.13
C PHE A 481 11.20 12.68 11.18
N TRP A 482 10.39 12.27 12.14
CA TRP A 482 10.12 10.88 12.46
C TRP A 482 8.64 10.63 12.34
N ASP A 483 8.26 9.69 11.48
CA ASP A 483 6.87 9.28 11.37
C ASP A 483 6.53 8.36 12.55
N LEU A 484 5.56 8.77 13.35
CA LEU A 484 5.12 7.99 14.51
C LEU A 484 4.27 6.80 14.07
N THR A 485 3.92 6.63 12.81
CA THR A 485 3.29 5.38 12.35
C THR A 485 4.34 4.30 12.08
N SER A 486 5.40 4.59 11.33
CA SER A 486 6.47 3.62 11.00
C SER A 486 7.58 3.52 12.05
N GLY A 487 7.83 4.57 12.81
CA GLY A 487 9.02 4.69 13.66
C GLY A 487 10.29 5.02 12.87
N GLU A 488 10.16 5.34 11.58
CA GLU A 488 11.29 5.64 10.70
C GLU A 488 11.50 7.15 10.53
N ARG A 489 12.73 7.51 10.17
CA ARG A 489 13.08 8.90 9.83
C ARG A 489 12.63 9.20 8.41
N THR A 490 11.58 10.01 8.27
CA THR A 490 11.01 10.34 6.95
C THR A 490 11.77 11.44 6.24
N ARG A 491 12.25 12.45 6.99
CA ARG A 491 12.89 13.63 6.42
C ARG A 491 14.07 14.11 7.26
N THR A 492 15.00 14.75 6.57
CA THR A 492 16.14 15.42 7.19
C THR A 492 16.32 16.79 6.60
N ILE A 493 16.42 17.81 7.45
CA ILE A 493 16.89 19.15 7.04
C ILE A 493 18.32 19.29 7.51
N ASP A 494 19.22 19.55 6.57
CA ASP A 494 20.59 19.90 6.86
C ASP A 494 20.66 21.37 7.32
N ILE A 495 21.22 21.56 8.52
CA ILE A 495 21.47 22.85 9.15
C ILE A 495 22.94 22.96 9.59
N SER A 496 23.84 22.20 8.98
CA SER A 496 25.28 22.21 9.25
C SER A 496 25.92 23.60 9.14
N ASP A 497 25.39 24.46 8.28
CA ASP A 497 25.76 25.88 8.16
C ASP A 497 25.50 26.71 9.43
N GLN A 498 24.76 26.16 10.40
CA GLN A 498 24.42 26.83 11.66
C GLN A 498 25.25 26.28 12.80
N ARG A 499 25.79 27.20 13.62
CA ARG A 499 26.45 26.80 14.87
C ARG A 499 25.40 26.53 15.94
N LEU A 500 25.23 25.25 16.29
CA LEU A 500 24.27 24.79 17.29
C LEU A 500 24.88 24.78 18.68
N GLY A 501 24.24 25.49 19.61
CA GLY A 501 24.68 25.61 20.99
C GLY A 501 23.96 24.65 21.93
N ASN A 502 24.39 24.62 23.19
CA ASN A 502 23.77 23.77 24.22
C ASN A 502 22.29 24.09 24.50
N HIS A 503 21.82 25.27 24.11
CA HIS A 503 20.46 25.77 24.36
C HIS A 503 19.64 25.88 23.08
N THR A 504 19.92 25.05 22.07
CA THR A 504 19.10 25.00 20.86
C THR A 504 17.65 24.66 21.20
N LYS A 505 16.70 25.37 20.58
CA LYS A 505 15.26 25.15 20.75
C LYS A 505 14.53 25.04 19.42
N LEU A 506 13.59 24.09 19.35
CA LEU A 506 12.62 23.93 18.28
C LEU A 506 11.26 24.46 18.74
N LEU A 507 10.65 25.32 17.92
CA LEU A 507 9.33 25.87 18.16
C LEU A 507 8.51 25.78 16.87
N GLN A 508 7.19 25.78 16.99
CA GLN A 508 6.29 25.72 15.83
C GLN A 508 5.24 26.83 15.90
N SER A 509 4.92 27.41 14.74
CA SER A 509 3.79 28.34 14.62
C SER A 509 2.48 27.70 15.10
N GLY A 510 1.51 28.53 15.48
CA GLY A 510 0.19 28.09 15.93
C GLY A 510 -0.55 27.29 14.87
N ASP A 511 -0.36 27.63 13.59
CA ASP A 511 -0.94 26.94 12.44
C ASP A 511 -0.13 25.73 11.96
N GLY A 512 0.98 25.38 12.63
CA GLY A 512 1.83 24.24 12.28
C GLY A 512 2.64 24.40 10.97
N ARG A 513 2.49 25.52 10.25
CA ARG A 513 3.11 25.72 8.93
C ARG A 513 4.59 26.06 8.98
N TYR A 514 5.08 26.59 10.09
CA TYR A 514 6.47 27.03 10.22
C TYR A 514 7.16 26.38 11.41
N LEU A 515 8.36 25.85 11.18
CA LEU A 515 9.29 25.36 12.19
C LEU A 515 10.34 26.43 12.44
N ILE A 516 10.65 26.67 13.71
CA ILE A 516 11.59 27.69 14.14
C ILE A 516 12.71 26.98 14.88
N CYS A 517 13.92 27.11 14.36
CA CYS A 517 15.14 26.66 15.01
C CYS A 517 15.90 27.87 15.56
N ASP A 518 15.97 27.98 16.89
CA ASP A 518 16.87 28.90 17.57
C ASP A 518 18.08 28.12 18.05
N SER A 519 19.23 28.32 17.41
CA SER A 519 20.48 27.61 17.70
C SER A 519 21.04 27.87 19.10
N GLY A 520 20.66 28.98 19.74
CA GLY A 520 21.03 29.29 21.12
C GLY A 520 22.48 29.75 21.34
N GLU A 521 23.30 29.86 20.29
CA GLU A 521 24.65 30.42 20.34
C GLU A 521 24.68 31.95 20.22
N ASN A 522 25.76 32.58 20.69
CA ASN A 522 25.98 34.01 20.49
C ASN A 522 26.16 34.32 19.00
N ASN A 523 25.64 35.45 18.55
CA ASN A 523 25.65 35.92 17.15
C ASN A 523 24.93 35.02 16.14
N SER A 524 24.25 33.96 16.58
CA SER A 524 23.54 33.08 15.66
C SER A 524 22.15 33.61 15.29
N PRO A 525 21.67 33.38 14.06
CA PRO A 525 20.32 33.73 13.65
C PRO A 525 19.29 32.73 14.16
N VAL A 526 18.03 33.15 14.21
CA VAL A 526 16.90 32.20 14.19
C VAL A 526 16.60 31.86 12.75
N CYS A 527 16.41 30.57 12.51
CA CYS A 527 16.06 30.05 11.20
C CYS A 527 14.60 29.58 11.23
N ILE A 528 13.80 30.13 10.34
CA ILE A 528 12.40 29.75 10.16
C ILE A 528 12.31 28.92 8.89
N PHE A 529 11.81 27.70 9.02
CA PHE A 529 11.58 26.75 7.95
C PHE A 529 10.10 26.58 7.71
N ASN A 530 9.70 26.38 6.46
CA ASN A 530 8.35 25.99 6.11
C ASN A 530 8.21 24.47 6.28
N MET A 531 7.25 24.02 7.09
CA MET A 531 7.02 22.61 7.43
C MET A 531 6.55 21.76 6.25
N LYS A 532 5.83 22.37 5.29
CA LYS A 532 5.43 21.69 4.06
C LYS A 532 6.64 21.56 3.14
N THR A 533 7.39 22.64 2.88
CA THR A 533 8.47 22.62 1.87
C THR A 533 9.84 22.20 2.37
N ASN A 534 10.05 22.14 3.69
CA ASN A 534 11.34 21.96 4.37
C ASN A 534 12.40 23.02 4.03
N GLN A 535 12.02 24.11 3.38
CA GLN A 535 12.94 25.16 3.00
C GLN A 535 13.05 26.22 4.07
N LEU A 536 14.26 26.78 4.19
CA LEU A 536 14.51 27.97 4.98
C LEU A 536 13.79 29.17 4.34
N VAL A 537 12.87 29.78 5.08
CA VAL A 537 12.13 30.97 4.66
C VAL A 537 12.84 32.23 5.12
N TYR A 538 13.24 32.28 6.40
CA TYR A 538 13.86 33.47 6.99
C TYR A 538 15.04 33.13 7.91
N LYS A 539 16.07 33.98 7.87
CA LYS A 539 17.13 34.08 8.88
C LYS A 539 17.00 35.43 9.59
N ILE A 540 16.62 35.42 10.87
CA ILE A 540 16.23 36.65 11.58
C ILE A 540 17.19 36.97 12.72
N GLY A 541 17.80 38.16 12.61
CA GLY A 541 18.62 38.80 13.64
C GLY A 541 19.88 38.02 14.01
N LYS A 542 20.68 38.58 14.92
CA LYS A 542 21.81 37.90 15.56
C LYS A 542 21.56 37.85 17.07
N ARG A 543 21.87 36.73 17.71
CA ARG A 543 21.69 36.58 19.17
C ARG A 543 22.67 37.49 19.93
N SER A 544 22.16 38.44 20.70
CA SER A 544 22.94 39.17 21.71
C SER A 544 23.41 38.24 22.84
N PRO A 545 24.62 38.47 23.41
CA PRO A 545 25.15 37.66 24.50
C PRO A 545 24.26 37.76 25.75
N ASN A 546 24.18 36.67 26.52
CA ASN A 546 23.48 36.56 27.82
C ASN A 546 21.94 36.56 27.82
N VAL A 547 21.26 36.64 26.66
CA VAL A 547 19.80 36.48 26.59
C VAL A 547 19.43 35.09 26.06
N ARG A 548 18.78 34.28 26.91
CA ARG A 548 18.58 32.84 26.64
C ARG A 548 17.16 32.41 26.26
N ARG A 549 16.14 33.25 26.46
CA ARG A 549 14.73 32.84 26.33
C ARG A 549 14.17 33.12 24.94
N VAL A 550 13.52 32.12 24.37
CA VAL A 550 12.75 32.20 23.13
C VAL A 550 11.48 31.37 23.31
N PHE A 551 10.34 31.90 22.86
CA PHE A 551 9.06 31.19 22.87
C PHE A 551 8.18 31.71 21.73
N SER A 552 7.23 30.89 21.29
CA SER A 552 6.29 31.22 20.22
C SER A 552 4.84 31.06 20.70
N VAL A 553 3.98 32.01 20.35
CA VAL A 553 2.53 31.96 20.59
C VAL A 553 1.81 32.34 19.31
N GLY A 554 0.90 31.48 18.84
CA GLY A 554 0.24 31.69 17.56
C GLY A 554 1.27 31.90 16.44
N ASN A 555 1.19 33.03 15.74
CA ASN A 555 2.13 33.39 14.68
C ASN A 555 3.19 34.42 15.12
N LEU A 556 3.41 34.56 16.42
CA LEU A 556 4.40 35.46 17.01
C LEU A 556 5.55 34.68 17.65
N LEU A 557 6.76 35.15 17.41
CA LEU A 557 7.99 34.67 18.03
C LEU A 557 8.56 35.77 18.92
N CYS A 558 8.74 35.50 20.21
CA CYS A 558 9.41 36.42 21.11
C CYS A 558 10.87 35.99 21.30
N ARG A 559 11.80 36.88 20.95
CA ARG A 559 13.25 36.68 21.07
C ARG A 559 13.93 37.98 21.46
N GLN A 560 14.68 37.97 22.56
CA GLN A 560 15.54 39.10 22.99
C GLN A 560 14.81 40.47 22.98
N LYS A 561 13.63 40.50 23.61
CA LYS A 561 12.70 41.65 23.65
C LYS A 561 12.01 41.97 22.32
N SER A 562 12.42 41.40 21.19
CA SER A 562 11.72 41.57 19.92
C SER A 562 10.57 40.59 19.80
N ILE A 563 9.39 41.09 19.46
CA ILE A 563 8.25 40.31 18.97
C ILE A 563 8.33 40.31 17.46
N ILE A 564 8.44 39.12 16.88
CA ILE A 564 8.63 38.89 15.46
C ILE A 564 7.39 38.19 14.91
N ASN A 565 6.85 38.67 13.79
CA ASN A 565 5.82 37.96 13.06
C ASN A 565 6.47 36.78 12.31
N ILE A 566 6.05 35.55 12.57
CA ILE A 566 6.61 34.34 11.96
C ILE A 566 6.33 34.30 10.44
N LYS A 567 5.18 34.82 10.00
CA LYS A 567 4.75 34.80 8.59
C LYS A 567 5.49 35.82 7.74
N SER A 568 5.65 37.04 8.24
CA SER A 568 6.32 38.12 7.50
C SER A 568 7.81 38.26 7.80
N GLY A 569 8.32 37.58 8.84
CA GLY A 569 9.71 37.68 9.29
C GLY A 569 10.10 39.05 9.87
N LYS A 570 9.14 39.97 10.02
CA LYS A 570 9.39 41.34 10.50
C LYS A 570 9.24 41.46 12.01
N VAL A 571 10.08 42.28 12.62
CA VAL A 571 9.92 42.70 14.02
C VAL A 571 8.71 43.63 14.09
N ILE A 572 7.71 43.24 14.88
CA ILE A 572 6.48 44.01 15.08
C ILE A 572 6.68 45.03 16.19
N CYS A 573 7.30 44.59 17.30
CA CYS A 573 7.43 45.39 18.51
C CYS A 573 8.70 45.02 19.27
N MET A 574 9.30 45.98 19.96
CA MET A 574 10.35 45.76 20.95
C MET A 574 9.78 46.03 22.34
N LEU A 575 9.76 45.00 23.17
CA LEU A 575 9.31 45.04 24.55
C LEU A 575 10.25 45.92 25.40
N GLY A 576 9.64 46.71 26.29
CA GLY A 576 10.34 47.62 27.21
C GLY A 576 11.15 46.92 28.32
N THR A 577 11.38 47.63 29.43
CA THR A 577 12.18 47.14 30.56
C THR A 577 11.57 45.89 31.21
N PHE A 578 12.24 44.74 31.03
CA PHE A 578 11.95 43.53 31.79
C PHE A 578 12.47 43.68 33.22
N THR A 579 11.60 43.50 34.21
CA THR A 579 12.03 43.23 35.58
C THR A 579 12.56 41.80 35.64
N ARG A 580 13.88 41.65 35.75
CA ARG A 580 14.53 40.34 35.86
C ARG A 580 14.29 39.78 37.26
N SER A 581 13.20 39.05 37.43
CA SER A 581 12.96 38.29 38.67
C SER A 581 13.50 36.86 38.53
N LYS A 582 14.24 36.39 39.54
CA LYS A 582 14.77 35.02 39.63
C LYS A 582 13.66 33.97 39.78
N ASN A 583 12.42 34.38 40.05
CA ASN A 583 11.31 33.49 40.39
C ASN A 583 10.47 33.06 39.16
N PHE A 584 10.68 33.65 37.98
CA PHE A 584 9.93 33.27 36.77
C PHE A 584 10.78 32.39 35.86
N VAL A 585 10.32 31.16 35.63
CA VAL A 585 11.01 30.14 34.81
C VAL A 585 10.63 30.26 33.32
N THR A 586 9.38 30.61 33.02
CA THR A 586 8.83 30.73 31.66
C THR A 586 8.08 32.05 31.47
N CYS A 587 7.92 32.46 30.21
CA CYS A 587 7.16 33.65 29.80
C CYS A 587 6.31 33.26 28.59
N GLY A 588 5.05 33.71 28.57
CA GLY A 588 4.09 33.45 27.50
C GLY A 588 3.32 34.72 27.16
N ILE A 589 2.81 34.80 25.94
CA ILE A 589 1.89 35.85 25.48
C ILE A 589 0.48 35.23 25.51
N THR A 590 -0.51 35.95 26.03
CA THR A 590 -1.91 35.52 25.97
C THR A 590 -2.49 35.78 24.57
N PRO A 591 -3.39 34.93 24.04
CA PRO A 591 -3.92 35.11 22.68
C PRO A 591 -4.73 36.40 22.45
N ASN A 592 -5.08 37.12 23.53
CA ASN A 592 -6.06 38.20 23.51
C ASN A 592 -5.47 39.63 23.45
N GLU A 593 -4.15 39.79 23.32
CA GLU A 593 -3.49 41.09 23.07
C GLU A 593 -2.37 40.93 22.03
#